data_AF-A0A1I7UGG6-F1
#
_entry.id   AF-A0A1I7UGG6-F1
#
_cell.length_a   1.000
_cell.length_b   1.000
_cell.length_c   1.000
_cell.angle_alpha   90.00
_cell.angle_beta   90.00
_cell.angle_gamma   90.00
#
_symmetry.space_group_name_H-M   'P 1'
#
loop_
_entity.id
_entity.type
_entity.pdbx_description
1 polymer ?
#
loop_
_entity_poly.entity_id
_entity_poly.type
_entity_poly.pdbx_seq_one_letter_code
_entity_poly.pdbx_strand_id
1 'polypeptide(L)'
;MGFLEDLIKNGCDEEKLQKDSLELNEIKEEGINARNIIQDEFAVEEKKIEDAYRQKLLELEGEMNEEMIKHQNDLLQIAEADRKKQKELTDQLSLMQAERTQRTITVLDAMSEEKKFEKFRRECQSVFNLFIKSRIVFRVEETSIMSAITCMCRLLTLDSLPDVASINTAFTNLSNAIDQLDAPDRKYRELFSKVQETIDDFKEQIFEIDRNIKNYGKMKDSQALPSDEQLRKDAAEIGVFFKTAKRILKELSELMAQFKIPASQVVQQAIEGQMKAHGVDQLQIKQ
;
A
#
# COMPACT_ATOMS: atom_id res chain seq x y z
N MET A 1 104.45 106.96 3.78
CA MET A 1 104.21 107.60 5.09
C MET A 1 103.12 108.66 4.89
N GLY A 2 101.90 108.41 5.36
CA GLY A 2 100.81 109.40 5.25
C GLY A 2 99.36 108.89 5.14
N PHE A 3 99.10 107.57 5.09
CA PHE A 3 97.72 107.02 5.08
C PHE A 3 97.49 105.87 6.07
N LEU A 4 98.53 105.47 6.80
CA LEU A 4 98.51 104.46 7.86
C LEU A 4 98.30 105.07 9.27
N GLU A 5 98.19 106.40 9.36
CA GLU A 5 98.05 107.12 10.65
C GLU A 5 96.63 107.66 10.91
N ASP A 6 95.69 107.60 9.95
CA ASP A 6 94.34 108.19 10.08
C ASP A 6 93.19 107.17 10.23
N LEU A 7 93.46 105.86 10.21
CA LEU A 7 92.47 104.83 10.60
C LEU A 7 92.66 104.32 12.04
N ILE A 8 93.70 104.79 12.74
CA ILE A 8 93.97 104.51 14.17
C ILE A 8 93.30 105.58 15.05
N LYS A 9 92.03 105.92 14.74
CA LYS A 9 91.25 106.91 15.50
C LYS A 9 89.80 106.52 15.80
N ASN A 10 89.46 105.25 15.63
CA ASN A 10 88.32 104.63 16.29
C ASN A 10 88.82 103.34 16.95
N GLY A 11 89.28 103.46 18.20
CA GLY A 11 89.51 102.30 19.06
C GLY A 11 88.21 101.49 19.13
N CYS A 12 88.28 100.24 18.70
CA CYS A 12 87.24 99.24 18.87
C CYS A 12 87.93 97.98 19.39
N ASP A 13 88.29 98.04 20.67
CA ASP A 13 88.25 96.99 21.69
C ASP A 13 88.44 95.54 21.21
N GLU A 14 89.69 95.07 21.24
CA GLU A 14 90.04 93.63 21.23
C GLU A 14 89.31 92.86 22.36
N GLU A 15 89.04 93.52 23.49
CA GLU A 15 88.19 93.00 24.58
C GLU A 15 86.73 92.80 24.15
N LYS A 16 86.20 93.65 23.27
CA LYS A 16 84.82 93.56 22.77
C LYS A 16 84.69 92.42 21.76
N LEU A 17 85.68 92.21 20.90
CA LEU A 17 85.74 91.04 20.01
C LEU A 17 85.89 89.70 20.77
N GLN A 18 86.65 89.67 21.87
CA GLN A 18 86.71 88.49 22.74
C GLN A 18 85.41 88.25 23.49
N LYS A 19 84.76 89.31 23.97
CA LYS A 19 83.45 89.23 24.64
C LYS A 19 82.35 88.77 23.68
N ASP A 20 82.30 89.34 22.47
CA ASP A 20 81.35 88.96 21.43
C ASP A 20 81.56 87.49 20.99
N SER A 21 82.83 87.01 20.96
CA SER A 21 83.17 85.60 20.67
C SER A 21 82.75 84.63 21.79
N LEU A 22 82.90 85.04 23.06
CA LEU A 22 82.41 84.29 24.21
C LEU A 22 80.87 84.22 24.22
N GLU A 23 80.19 85.34 23.99
CA GLU A 23 78.73 85.40 23.88
C GLU A 23 78.22 84.56 22.69
N LEU A 24 78.91 84.57 21.54
CA LEU A 24 78.56 83.72 20.40
C LEU A 24 78.73 82.22 20.68
N ASN A 25 79.74 81.84 21.46
CA ASN A 25 79.92 80.45 21.86
C ASN A 25 78.89 80.00 22.90
N GLU A 26 78.52 80.86 23.85
CA GLU A 26 77.40 80.61 24.76
C GLU A 26 76.08 80.45 24.00
N ILE A 27 75.75 81.37 23.08
CA ILE A 27 74.54 81.27 22.25
C ILE A 27 74.56 79.98 21.41
N LYS A 28 75.73 79.57 20.92
CA LYS A 28 75.89 78.33 20.16
C LYS A 28 75.70 77.09 21.04
N GLU A 29 76.25 77.06 22.25
CA GLU A 29 76.04 75.97 23.20
C GLU A 29 74.59 75.91 23.67
N GLU A 30 73.95 77.04 23.96
CA GLU A 30 72.53 77.13 24.28
C GLU A 30 71.66 76.64 23.12
N GLY A 31 72.00 77.02 21.87
CA GLY A 31 71.30 76.56 20.68
C GLY A 31 71.45 75.06 20.43
N ILE A 32 72.64 74.49 20.71
CA ILE A 32 72.88 73.04 20.62
C ILE A 32 72.12 72.30 21.72
N ASN A 33 72.13 72.81 22.96
CA ASN A 33 71.38 72.21 24.06
C ASN A 33 69.88 72.28 23.83
N ALA A 34 69.34 73.42 23.38
CA ALA A 34 67.93 73.56 23.03
C ALA A 34 67.53 72.59 21.89
N ARG A 35 68.40 72.42 20.89
CA ARG A 35 68.17 71.45 19.81
C ARG A 35 68.16 70.01 20.32
N ASN A 36 69.08 69.64 21.19
CA ASN A 36 69.14 68.29 21.77
C ASN A 36 67.89 68.01 22.63
N ILE A 37 67.45 68.98 23.44
CA ILE A 37 66.21 68.88 24.23
C ILE A 37 65.00 68.65 23.30
N ILE A 38 64.88 69.43 22.23
CA ILE A 38 63.79 69.27 21.26
C ILE A 38 63.86 67.92 20.54
N GLN A 39 65.06 67.42 20.20
CA GLN A 39 65.21 66.10 19.57
C GLN A 39 64.85 64.95 20.52
N ASP A 40 65.23 65.05 21.79
CA ASP A 40 64.88 64.06 22.80
C ASP A 40 63.36 64.06 23.07
N GLU A 41 62.74 65.25 23.17
CA GLU A 41 61.29 65.38 23.28
C GLU A 41 60.58 64.80 22.05
N PHE A 42 61.08 65.06 20.84
CA PHE A 42 60.51 64.53 19.60
C PHE A 42 60.65 63.00 19.53
N ALA A 43 61.80 62.44 19.90
CA ALA A 43 62.02 61.00 19.92
C ALA A 43 61.14 60.28 20.96
N VAL A 44 60.93 60.91 22.12
CA VAL A 44 59.99 60.41 23.15
C VAL A 44 58.56 60.42 22.63
N GLU A 45 58.14 61.49 21.96
CA GLU A 45 56.78 61.61 21.41
C GLU A 45 56.55 60.66 20.23
N GLU A 46 57.53 60.51 19.34
CA GLU A 46 57.52 59.54 18.24
C GLU A 46 57.37 58.11 18.77
N LYS A 47 58.12 57.76 19.81
CA LYS A 47 58.02 56.44 20.45
C LYS A 47 56.66 56.20 21.12
N LYS A 48 56.07 57.22 21.76
CA LYS A 48 54.69 57.12 22.31
C LYS A 48 53.66 56.89 21.21
N ILE A 49 53.80 57.58 20.07
CA ILE A 49 52.92 57.40 18.92
C ILE A 49 53.08 55.99 18.35
N GLU A 50 54.31 55.52 18.19
CA GLU A 50 54.59 54.17 17.69
C GLU A 50 54.05 53.07 18.62
N ASP A 51 54.25 53.19 19.93
CA ASP A 51 53.70 52.27 20.92
C ASP A 51 52.16 52.27 20.90
N ALA A 52 51.52 53.45 20.77
CA ALA A 52 50.07 53.56 20.65
C ALA A 52 49.53 52.91 19.36
N TYR A 53 50.21 53.09 18.22
CA TYR A 53 49.85 52.41 16.97
C TYR A 53 50.01 50.90 17.07
N ARG A 54 51.09 50.44 17.70
CA ARG A 54 51.38 49.01 17.87
C ARG A 54 50.34 48.33 18.77
N GLN A 55 49.92 49.00 19.83
CA GLN A 55 48.86 48.51 20.70
C GLN A 55 47.51 48.45 19.99
N LYS A 56 47.18 49.47 19.19
CA LYS A 56 45.96 49.49 18.36
C LYS A 56 45.95 48.38 17.30
N LEU A 57 47.11 48.04 16.70
CA LEU A 57 47.22 46.93 15.77
C LEU A 57 46.94 45.58 16.45
N LEU A 58 47.47 45.37 17.65
CA LEU A 58 47.22 44.15 18.43
C LEU A 58 45.75 44.03 18.84
N GLU A 59 45.11 45.13 19.22
CA GLU A 59 43.66 45.16 19.51
C GLU A 59 42.83 44.78 18.28
N LEU A 60 43.12 45.39 17.12
CA LEU A 60 42.43 45.07 15.86
C LEU A 60 42.66 43.62 15.40
N GLU A 61 43.87 43.08 15.58
CA GLU A 61 44.15 41.66 15.32
C GLU A 61 43.38 40.74 16.28
N GLY A 62 43.23 41.15 17.53
CA GLY A 62 42.40 40.46 18.53
C GLY A 62 40.92 40.43 18.13
N GLU A 63 40.34 41.61 17.84
CA GLU A 63 38.95 41.76 17.39
C GLU A 63 38.68 40.95 16.12
N MET A 64 39.59 41.02 15.13
CA MET A 64 39.45 40.26 13.88
C MET A 64 39.46 38.75 14.12
N ASN A 65 40.33 38.25 15.01
CA ASN A 65 40.38 36.83 15.34
C ASN A 65 39.12 36.37 16.09
N GLU A 66 38.61 37.17 17.03
CA GLU A 66 37.35 36.87 17.73
C GLU A 66 36.17 36.81 16.77
N GLU A 67 36.08 37.75 15.84
CA GLU A 67 35.01 37.79 14.85
C GLU A 67 35.12 36.62 13.85
N MET A 68 36.34 36.25 13.44
CA MET A 68 36.58 35.07 12.60
C MET A 68 36.15 33.77 13.31
N ILE A 69 36.52 33.59 14.58
CA ILE A 69 36.11 32.42 15.38
C ILE A 69 34.59 32.37 15.53
N LYS A 70 33.96 33.52 15.81
CA LYS A 70 32.51 33.62 15.91
C LYS A 70 31.83 33.24 14.60
N HIS A 71 32.30 33.78 13.47
CA HIS A 71 31.77 33.44 12.15
C HIS A 71 31.92 31.94 11.83
N GLN A 72 33.06 31.35 12.17
CA GLN A 72 33.30 29.93 11.94
C GLN A 72 32.39 29.03 12.80
N ASN A 73 32.13 29.43 14.05
CA ASN A 73 31.15 28.76 14.92
C ASN A 73 29.72 28.89 14.39
N ASP A 74 29.32 30.06 13.89
CA ASP A 74 28.00 30.27 13.30
C ASP A 74 27.79 29.37 12.06
N LEU A 75 28.81 29.28 11.19
CA LEU A 75 28.78 28.38 10.02
C LEU A 75 28.66 26.90 10.43
N LEU A 76 29.37 26.48 11.50
CA LEU A 76 29.26 25.13 12.04
C LEU A 76 27.85 24.84 12.56
N GLN A 77 27.24 25.75 13.30
CA GLN A 77 25.88 25.59 13.81
C GLN A 77 24.85 25.50 12.68
N ILE A 78 24.99 26.32 11.63
CA ILE A 78 24.12 26.25 10.45
C ILE A 78 24.27 24.89 9.75
N ALA A 79 25.50 24.43 9.53
CA ALA A 79 25.76 23.14 8.88
C ALA A 79 25.22 21.95 9.69
N GLU A 80 25.32 21.99 11.02
CA GLU A 80 24.74 20.96 11.90
C GLU A 80 23.20 20.97 11.87
N ALA A 81 22.58 22.16 11.88
CA ALA A 81 21.13 22.30 11.77
C ALA A 81 20.61 21.77 10.42
N ASP A 82 21.31 22.06 9.33
CA ASP A 82 20.95 21.58 7.99
C ASP A 82 21.11 20.06 7.88
N ARG A 83 22.19 19.49 8.42
CA ARG A 83 22.36 18.02 8.49
C ARG A 83 21.22 17.37 9.28
N LYS A 84 20.82 17.96 10.40
CA LYS A 84 19.71 17.43 11.22
C LYS A 84 18.39 17.47 10.45
N LYS A 85 18.07 18.59 9.81
CA LYS A 85 16.86 18.71 8.96
C LYS A 85 16.88 17.70 7.82
N GLN A 86 18.01 17.54 7.13
CA GLN A 86 18.14 16.60 6.02
C GLN A 86 17.94 15.15 6.49
N LYS A 87 18.46 14.81 7.67
CA LYS A 87 18.24 13.50 8.27
C LYS A 87 16.78 13.26 8.63
N GLU A 88 16.12 14.21 9.30
CA GLU A 88 14.69 14.12 9.63
C GLU A 88 13.83 13.93 8.36
N LEU A 89 14.15 14.66 7.29
CA LEU A 89 13.43 14.56 6.01
C LEU A 89 13.66 13.21 5.32
N THR A 90 14.89 12.69 5.40
CA THR A 90 15.24 11.36 4.88
C THR A 90 14.54 10.25 5.67
N ASP A 91 14.51 10.36 7.00
CA ASP A 91 13.84 9.40 7.88
C ASP A 91 12.32 9.39 7.60
N GLN A 92 11.70 10.57 7.44
CA GLN A 92 10.28 10.69 7.05
C GLN A 92 10.00 10.07 5.67
N LEU A 93 10.85 10.34 4.67
CA LEU A 93 10.72 9.74 3.34
C LEU A 93 10.82 8.21 3.40
N SER A 94 11.77 7.70 4.18
CA SER A 94 11.95 6.25 4.36
C SER A 94 10.73 5.60 5.01
N LEU A 95 10.15 6.24 6.03
CA LEU A 95 8.96 5.76 6.72
C LEU A 95 7.76 5.75 5.77
N MET A 96 7.54 6.85 5.03
CA MET A 96 6.47 6.93 4.03
C MET A 96 6.62 5.86 2.94
N GLN A 97 7.84 5.59 2.49
CA GLN A 97 8.11 4.58 1.47
C GLN A 97 7.87 3.15 1.99
N ALA A 98 8.27 2.88 3.24
CA ALA A 98 7.98 1.61 3.90
C ALA A 98 6.47 1.39 4.08
N GLU A 99 5.75 2.40 4.57
CA GLU A 99 4.29 2.34 4.68
C GLU A 99 3.61 2.11 3.32
N ARG A 100 4.03 2.84 2.28
CA ARG A 100 3.50 2.66 0.93
C ARG A 100 3.71 1.25 0.39
N THR A 101 4.88 0.68 0.65
CA THR A 101 5.22 -0.69 0.25
C THR A 101 4.34 -1.69 0.99
N GLN A 102 4.22 -1.56 2.31
CA GLN A 102 3.38 -2.43 3.13
C GLN A 102 1.91 -2.38 2.69
N ARG A 103 1.38 -1.18 2.42
CA ARG A 103 -0.01 -1.01 1.92
C ARG A 103 -0.21 -1.69 0.56
N THR A 104 0.78 -1.58 -0.33
CA THR A 104 0.73 -2.23 -1.66
C THR A 104 0.68 -3.74 -1.52
N ILE A 105 1.48 -4.31 -0.62
CA ILE A 105 1.45 -5.75 -0.31
C ILE A 105 0.05 -6.16 0.18
N THR A 106 -0.54 -5.42 1.12
CA THR A 106 -1.89 -5.74 1.65
C THR A 106 -2.96 -5.76 0.55
N VAL A 107 -2.93 -4.82 -0.39
CA VAL A 107 -3.89 -4.83 -1.52
C VAL A 107 -3.61 -5.99 -2.47
N LEU A 108 -2.34 -6.30 -2.76
CA LEU A 108 -2.00 -7.45 -3.60
C LEU A 108 -2.45 -8.77 -2.98
N ASP A 109 -2.29 -8.95 -1.67
CA ASP A 109 -2.75 -10.11 -0.93
C ASP A 109 -4.29 -10.24 -0.99
N ALA A 110 -5.00 -9.13 -0.73
CA ALA A 110 -6.45 -9.09 -0.85
C ALA A 110 -6.94 -9.42 -2.27
N MET A 111 -6.28 -8.89 -3.31
CA MET A 111 -6.58 -9.20 -4.70
C MET A 111 -6.29 -10.67 -5.06
N SER A 112 -5.23 -11.24 -4.50
CA SER A 112 -4.87 -12.65 -4.70
C SER A 112 -5.93 -13.58 -4.11
N GLU A 113 -6.39 -13.30 -2.90
CA GLU A 113 -7.49 -14.05 -2.28
C GLU A 113 -8.80 -13.90 -3.06
N GLU A 114 -9.14 -12.69 -3.52
CA GLU A 114 -10.33 -12.48 -4.34
C GLU A 114 -10.28 -13.24 -5.68
N LYS A 115 -9.10 -13.38 -6.29
CA LYS A 115 -8.94 -14.21 -7.50
C LYS A 115 -9.26 -15.69 -7.24
N LYS A 116 -8.91 -16.22 -6.07
CA LYS A 116 -9.27 -17.60 -5.69
C LYS A 116 -10.78 -17.75 -5.55
N PHE A 117 -11.43 -16.81 -4.86
CA PHE A 117 -12.89 -16.78 -4.73
C PHE A 117 -13.61 -16.54 -6.05
N GLU A 118 -13.02 -15.80 -6.99
CA GLU A 118 -13.56 -15.60 -8.34
C GLU A 118 -13.50 -16.89 -9.18
N LYS A 119 -12.42 -17.67 -9.08
CA LYS A 119 -12.35 -19.00 -9.70
C LYS A 119 -13.45 -19.90 -9.13
N PHE A 120 -13.54 -19.99 -7.81
CA PHE A 120 -14.54 -20.79 -7.11
C PHE A 120 -15.98 -20.37 -7.48
N ARG A 121 -16.26 -19.07 -7.53
CA ARG A 121 -17.57 -18.52 -7.99
C ARG A 121 -17.93 -18.98 -9.39
N ARG A 122 -17.00 -18.93 -10.33
CA ARG A 122 -17.24 -19.38 -11.71
C ARG A 122 -17.52 -20.87 -11.78
N GLU A 123 -16.79 -21.67 -11.01
CA GLU A 123 -17.00 -23.11 -10.92
C GLU A 123 -18.38 -23.43 -10.31
N CYS A 124 -18.75 -22.80 -9.20
CA CYS A 124 -20.08 -22.93 -8.60
C CYS A 124 -21.20 -22.49 -9.57
N GLN A 125 -21.00 -21.41 -10.33
CA GLN A 125 -21.97 -20.97 -11.33
C GLN A 125 -22.10 -21.99 -12.48
N SER A 126 -21.01 -22.63 -12.89
CA SER A 126 -21.02 -23.70 -13.88
C SER A 126 -21.84 -24.89 -13.40
N VAL A 127 -21.61 -25.33 -12.15
CA VAL A 127 -22.37 -26.41 -11.50
C VAL A 127 -23.85 -26.05 -11.37
N PHE A 128 -24.18 -24.82 -10.99
CA PHE A 128 -25.55 -24.34 -10.97
C PHE A 128 -26.20 -24.40 -12.36
N ASN A 129 -25.50 -23.98 -13.41
CA ASN A 129 -26.01 -24.05 -14.78
C ASN A 129 -26.23 -25.52 -15.23
N LEU A 130 -25.35 -26.44 -14.83
CA LEU A 130 -25.52 -27.87 -15.05
C LEU A 130 -26.77 -28.38 -14.35
N PHE A 131 -27.00 -28.00 -13.10
CA PHE A 131 -28.21 -28.36 -12.37
C PHE A 131 -29.49 -27.89 -13.08
N ILE A 132 -29.50 -26.65 -13.58
CA ILE A 132 -30.64 -26.15 -14.35
C ILE A 132 -30.90 -26.99 -15.60
N LYS A 133 -29.84 -27.42 -16.31
CA LYS A 133 -29.95 -28.32 -17.46
C LYS A 133 -30.50 -29.70 -17.05
N SER A 134 -29.97 -30.30 -15.98
CA SER A 134 -30.44 -31.61 -15.49
C SER A 134 -31.90 -31.57 -15.04
N ARG A 135 -32.31 -30.46 -14.41
CA ARG A 135 -33.72 -30.22 -14.04
C ARG A 135 -34.63 -30.11 -15.26
N ILE A 136 -34.15 -29.50 -16.36
CA ILE A 136 -34.90 -29.43 -17.62
C ILE A 136 -35.07 -30.84 -18.21
N VAL A 137 -34.03 -31.68 -18.20
CA VAL A 137 -34.12 -33.08 -18.66
C VAL A 137 -35.20 -33.83 -17.88
N PHE A 138 -35.19 -33.76 -16.54
CA PHE A 138 -36.25 -34.37 -15.73
C PHE A 138 -37.65 -33.83 -16.08
N ARG A 139 -37.79 -32.51 -16.25
CA ARG A 139 -39.08 -31.87 -16.58
C ARG A 139 -39.63 -32.32 -17.94
N VAL A 140 -38.78 -32.56 -18.93
CA VAL A 140 -39.19 -33.10 -20.23
C VAL A 140 -39.77 -34.50 -20.06
N GLU A 141 -39.06 -35.36 -19.33
CA GLU A 141 -39.48 -36.74 -19.07
C GLU A 141 -40.63 -36.87 -18.04
N GLU A 142 -40.92 -35.81 -17.29
CA GLU A 142 -42.00 -35.77 -16.29
C GLU A 142 -43.35 -36.17 -16.90
N THR A 143 -43.62 -35.70 -18.13
CA THR A 143 -44.86 -36.00 -18.84
C THR A 143 -44.94 -37.48 -19.23
N SER A 144 -43.82 -38.06 -19.68
CA SER A 144 -43.71 -39.48 -20.05
C SER A 144 -43.90 -40.39 -18.83
N ILE A 145 -43.30 -40.05 -17.69
CA ILE A 145 -43.48 -40.77 -16.42
C ILE A 145 -44.94 -40.71 -15.97
N MET A 146 -45.56 -39.53 -16.01
CA MET A 146 -46.97 -39.35 -15.62
C MET A 146 -47.94 -40.09 -16.56
N SER A 147 -47.64 -40.12 -17.86
CA SER A 147 -48.38 -40.91 -18.83
C SER A 147 -48.29 -42.40 -18.50
N ALA A 148 -47.08 -42.91 -18.23
CA ALA A 148 -46.87 -44.30 -17.85
C ALA A 148 -47.64 -44.67 -16.57
N ILE A 149 -47.58 -43.84 -15.52
CA ILE A 149 -48.38 -44.03 -14.30
C ILE A 149 -49.88 -44.09 -14.62
N THR A 150 -50.37 -43.20 -15.48
CA THR A 150 -51.79 -43.15 -15.85
C THR A 150 -52.21 -44.41 -16.62
N CYS A 151 -51.38 -44.86 -17.57
CA CYS A 151 -51.62 -46.10 -18.30
C CYS A 151 -51.62 -47.30 -17.36
N MET A 152 -50.67 -47.39 -16.44
CA MET A 152 -50.63 -48.45 -15.43
C MET A 152 -51.88 -48.46 -14.54
N CYS A 153 -52.30 -47.30 -14.02
CA CYS A 153 -53.53 -47.15 -13.23
C CYS A 153 -54.79 -47.61 -13.97
N ARG A 154 -54.84 -47.39 -15.28
CA ARG A 154 -55.98 -47.73 -16.16
C ARG A 154 -55.83 -49.06 -16.88
N LEU A 155 -54.75 -49.81 -16.60
CA LEU A 155 -54.44 -51.09 -17.24
C LEU A 155 -54.29 -51.00 -18.78
N LEU A 156 -53.82 -49.85 -19.26
CA LEU A 156 -53.63 -49.54 -20.68
C LEU A 156 -52.24 -49.96 -21.17
N THR A 157 -52.04 -49.95 -22.49
CA THR A 157 -50.71 -50.20 -23.08
C THR A 157 -49.84 -48.96 -22.86
N LEU A 158 -48.54 -49.18 -22.62
CA LEU A 158 -47.56 -48.10 -22.64
C LEU A 158 -47.24 -47.78 -24.10
N ASP A 159 -47.59 -46.58 -24.55
CA ASP A 159 -47.27 -46.14 -25.92
C ASP A 159 -45.79 -45.71 -26.06
N SER A 160 -45.16 -45.34 -24.94
CA SER A 160 -43.74 -44.94 -24.87
C SER A 160 -43.19 -45.15 -23.46
N LEU A 161 -41.91 -45.49 -23.35
CA LEU A 161 -41.18 -45.55 -22.09
C LEU A 161 -40.47 -44.21 -21.82
N PRO A 162 -40.42 -43.73 -20.56
CA PRO A 162 -39.64 -42.55 -20.21
C PRO A 162 -38.13 -42.80 -20.39
N ASP A 163 -37.40 -41.79 -20.86
CA ASP A 163 -35.94 -41.85 -21.00
C ASP A 163 -35.23 -41.56 -19.67
N VAL A 164 -35.30 -42.54 -18.77
CA VAL A 164 -34.66 -42.45 -17.46
C VAL A 164 -33.13 -42.47 -17.56
N ALA A 165 -32.57 -43.04 -18.64
CA ALA A 165 -31.12 -43.03 -18.85
C ALA A 165 -30.60 -41.60 -19.01
N SER A 166 -31.28 -40.77 -19.81
CA SER A 166 -30.93 -39.35 -19.96
C SER A 166 -31.00 -38.58 -18.64
N ILE A 167 -31.99 -38.84 -17.80
CA ILE A 167 -32.10 -38.24 -16.45
C ILE A 167 -30.86 -38.65 -15.62
N ASN A 168 -30.58 -39.94 -15.53
CA ASN A 168 -29.45 -40.46 -14.75
C ASN A 168 -28.10 -39.92 -15.22
N THR A 169 -27.88 -39.83 -16.54
CA THR A 169 -26.67 -39.23 -17.10
C THR A 169 -26.57 -37.75 -16.72
N ALA A 170 -27.66 -36.99 -16.80
CA ALA A 170 -27.64 -35.57 -16.46
C ALA A 170 -27.31 -35.32 -14.98
N PHE A 171 -27.84 -36.14 -14.07
CA PHE A 171 -27.55 -36.03 -12.63
C PHE A 171 -26.18 -36.61 -12.25
N THR A 172 -25.67 -37.61 -12.98
CA THR A 172 -24.30 -38.10 -12.81
C THR A 172 -23.28 -37.05 -13.26
N ASN A 173 -23.53 -36.36 -14.38
CA ASN A 173 -22.68 -35.25 -14.82
C ASN A 173 -22.66 -34.10 -13.80
N LEU A 174 -23.81 -33.81 -13.17
CA LEU A 174 -23.89 -32.82 -12.09
C LEU A 174 -23.07 -33.25 -10.87
N SER A 175 -23.25 -34.49 -10.41
CA SER A 175 -22.53 -35.08 -9.27
C SER A 175 -21.00 -35.08 -9.51
N ASN A 176 -20.54 -35.48 -10.70
CA ASN A 176 -19.14 -35.41 -11.08
C ASN A 176 -18.59 -33.96 -11.07
N ALA A 177 -19.41 -32.98 -11.47
CA ALA A 177 -18.99 -31.58 -11.47
C ALA A 177 -18.89 -31.01 -10.05
N ILE A 178 -19.72 -31.50 -9.12
CA ILE A 178 -19.63 -31.15 -7.69
C ILE A 178 -18.38 -31.76 -7.06
N ASP A 179 -18.05 -33.02 -7.37
CA ASP A 179 -16.85 -33.68 -6.84
C ASP A 179 -15.54 -33.01 -7.28
N GLN A 180 -15.56 -32.30 -8.40
CA GLN A 180 -14.43 -31.53 -8.91
C GLN A 180 -14.28 -30.15 -8.27
N LEU A 181 -15.26 -29.69 -7.47
CA LEU A 181 -15.18 -28.40 -6.80
C LEU A 181 -14.19 -28.47 -5.62
N ASP A 182 -13.24 -27.55 -5.61
CA ASP A 182 -12.37 -27.35 -4.47
C ASP A 182 -13.09 -26.49 -3.42
N ALA A 183 -13.37 -27.07 -2.26
CA ALA A 183 -14.10 -26.39 -1.19
C ALA A 183 -13.14 -25.49 -0.39
N PRO A 184 -13.32 -24.15 -0.40
CA PRO A 184 -12.40 -23.23 0.26
C PRO A 184 -12.52 -23.28 1.79
N ASP A 185 -13.65 -23.77 2.31
CA ASP A 185 -13.88 -23.93 3.74
C ASP A 185 -14.75 -25.15 4.06
N ARG A 186 -14.90 -25.42 5.36
CA ARG A 186 -15.70 -26.53 5.87
C ARG A 186 -17.20 -26.41 5.52
N LYS A 187 -17.75 -25.19 5.47
CA LYS A 187 -19.16 -24.95 5.18
C LYS A 187 -19.51 -25.38 3.76
N TYR A 188 -18.69 -25.03 2.77
CA TYR A 188 -18.91 -25.47 1.39
C TYR A 188 -18.72 -26.97 1.24
N ARG A 189 -17.78 -27.58 1.96
CA ARG A 189 -17.61 -29.04 1.97
C ARG A 189 -18.86 -29.76 2.47
N GLU A 190 -19.43 -29.31 3.59
CA GLU A 190 -20.67 -29.86 4.14
C GLU A 190 -21.85 -29.66 3.17
N LEU A 191 -21.93 -28.50 2.51
CA LEU A 191 -22.94 -28.24 1.46
C LEU A 191 -22.79 -29.22 0.28
N PHE A 192 -21.57 -29.43 -0.22
CA PHE A 192 -21.32 -30.31 -1.36
C PHE A 192 -21.69 -31.76 -1.04
N SER A 193 -21.30 -32.25 0.15
CA SER A 193 -21.70 -33.58 0.60
C SER A 193 -23.22 -33.74 0.66
N LYS A 194 -23.92 -32.75 1.24
CA LYS A 194 -25.38 -32.78 1.33
C LYS A 194 -26.06 -32.77 -0.04
N VAL A 195 -25.53 -31.97 -0.99
CA VAL A 195 -26.03 -31.95 -2.37
C VAL A 195 -25.81 -33.30 -3.04
N GLN A 196 -24.65 -33.93 -2.83
CA GLN A 196 -24.33 -35.24 -3.40
C GLN A 196 -25.27 -36.32 -2.89
N GLU A 197 -25.49 -36.40 -1.57
CA GLU A 197 -26.46 -37.30 -0.94
C GLU A 197 -27.87 -37.08 -1.53
N THR A 198 -28.28 -35.82 -1.69
CA THR A 198 -29.59 -35.48 -2.27
C THR A 198 -29.70 -35.90 -3.74
N ILE A 199 -28.60 -35.85 -4.50
CA ILE A 199 -28.57 -36.33 -5.89
C ILE A 199 -28.67 -37.86 -5.94
N ASP A 200 -27.99 -38.56 -5.05
CA ASP A 200 -28.04 -40.02 -4.97
C ASP A 200 -29.43 -40.51 -4.57
N ASP A 201 -30.05 -39.89 -3.56
CA ASP A 201 -31.44 -40.16 -3.17
C ASP A 201 -32.39 -39.95 -4.34
N PHE A 202 -32.22 -38.85 -5.10
CA PHE A 202 -33.02 -38.58 -6.29
C PHE A 202 -32.86 -39.68 -7.34
N LYS A 203 -31.61 -40.09 -7.63
CA LYS A 203 -31.31 -41.15 -8.61
C LYS A 203 -31.91 -42.49 -8.21
N GLU A 204 -31.92 -42.81 -6.91
CA GLU A 204 -32.56 -44.03 -6.40
C GLU A 204 -34.07 -44.03 -6.68
N GLN A 205 -34.77 -42.92 -6.42
CA GLN A 205 -36.21 -42.82 -6.72
C GLN A 205 -36.48 -42.96 -8.23
N ILE A 206 -35.63 -42.35 -9.05
CA ILE A 206 -35.72 -42.42 -10.51
C ILE A 206 -35.48 -43.85 -11.02
N PHE A 207 -34.56 -44.58 -10.41
CA PHE A 207 -34.29 -45.98 -10.71
C PHE A 207 -35.49 -46.89 -10.37
N GLU A 208 -36.12 -46.69 -9.21
CA GLU A 208 -37.31 -47.47 -8.84
C GLU A 208 -38.51 -47.19 -9.77
N ILE A 209 -38.66 -45.94 -10.24
CA ILE A 209 -39.65 -45.60 -11.27
C ILE A 209 -39.37 -46.38 -12.57
N ASP A 210 -38.14 -46.34 -13.08
CA ASP A 210 -37.73 -47.04 -14.31
C ASP A 210 -37.97 -48.55 -14.21
N ARG A 211 -37.53 -49.15 -13.11
CA ARG A 211 -37.66 -50.57 -12.83
C ARG A 211 -39.12 -51.01 -12.88
N ASN A 212 -40.01 -50.29 -12.20
CA ASN A 212 -41.41 -50.66 -12.11
C ASN A 212 -42.16 -50.46 -13.44
N ILE A 213 -41.87 -49.39 -14.19
CA ILE A 213 -42.45 -49.17 -15.53
C ILE A 213 -41.98 -50.27 -16.50
N LYS A 214 -40.70 -50.64 -16.49
CA LYS A 214 -40.17 -51.71 -17.34
C LYS A 214 -40.75 -53.08 -16.98
N ASN A 215 -40.93 -53.36 -15.70
CA ASN A 215 -41.57 -54.60 -15.24
C ASN A 215 -43.01 -54.70 -15.73
N TYR A 216 -43.77 -53.60 -15.65
CA TYR A 216 -45.14 -53.54 -16.18
C TYR A 216 -45.20 -53.83 -17.69
N GLY A 217 -44.30 -53.24 -18.48
CA GLY A 217 -44.18 -53.52 -19.92
C GLY A 217 -43.98 -55.01 -20.20
N LYS A 218 -43.02 -55.64 -19.50
CA LYS A 218 -42.73 -57.08 -19.65
C LYS A 218 -43.89 -57.98 -19.23
N MET A 219 -44.63 -57.62 -18.19
CA MET A 219 -45.78 -58.39 -17.70
C MET A 219 -46.92 -58.39 -18.72
N LYS A 220 -47.15 -57.26 -19.40
CA LYS A 220 -48.16 -57.17 -20.46
C LYS A 220 -47.81 -58.05 -21.67
N ASP A 221 -46.54 -58.13 -22.03
CA ASP A 221 -46.07 -58.94 -23.16
C ASP A 221 -46.08 -60.46 -22.88
N SER A 222 -46.04 -60.88 -21.61
CA SER A 222 -45.81 -62.28 -21.22
C SER A 222 -47.06 -63.11 -20.92
N GLN A 223 -48.27 -62.62 -21.22
CA GLN A 223 -49.58 -63.26 -20.96
C GLN A 223 -49.89 -63.68 -19.50
N ALA A 224 -48.91 -63.62 -18.58
CA ALA A 224 -49.07 -63.76 -17.14
C ALA A 224 -49.50 -62.41 -16.55
N LEU A 225 -50.78 -62.06 -16.73
CA LEU A 225 -51.34 -60.83 -16.19
C LEU A 225 -51.39 -60.91 -14.65
N PRO A 226 -50.74 -59.99 -13.92
CA PRO A 226 -50.95 -59.82 -12.50
C PRO A 226 -52.42 -59.46 -12.24
N SER A 227 -52.91 -59.69 -11.02
CA SER A 227 -54.27 -59.27 -10.67
C SER A 227 -54.42 -57.74 -10.78
N ASP A 228 -55.61 -57.26 -11.11
CA ASP A 228 -55.93 -55.83 -11.16
C ASP A 228 -55.57 -55.10 -9.85
N GLU A 229 -55.69 -55.80 -8.72
CA GLU A 229 -55.30 -55.32 -7.38
C GLU A 229 -53.78 -55.04 -7.31
N GLN A 230 -52.96 -55.96 -7.82
CA GLN A 230 -51.50 -55.84 -7.81
C GLN A 230 -51.05 -54.71 -8.75
N LEU A 231 -51.64 -54.61 -9.95
CA LEU A 231 -51.30 -53.57 -10.92
C LEU A 231 -51.64 -52.16 -10.40
N ARG A 232 -52.77 -52.03 -9.68
CA ARG A 232 -53.13 -50.78 -9.00
C ARG A 232 -52.18 -50.43 -7.87
N LYS A 233 -51.73 -51.43 -7.11
CA LYS A 233 -50.73 -51.25 -6.05
C LYS A 233 -49.38 -50.79 -6.63
N ASP A 234 -48.92 -51.43 -7.70
CA ASP A 234 -47.66 -51.08 -8.37
C ASP A 234 -47.73 -49.65 -8.94
N ALA A 235 -48.86 -49.27 -9.55
CA ALA A 235 -49.06 -47.91 -10.06
C ALA A 235 -49.11 -46.86 -8.93
N ALA A 236 -49.72 -47.19 -7.78
CA ALA A 236 -49.73 -46.33 -6.61
C ALA A 236 -48.32 -46.15 -6.02
N GLU A 237 -47.52 -47.22 -5.99
CA GLU A 237 -46.13 -47.21 -5.52
C GLU A 237 -45.23 -46.33 -6.40
N ILE A 238 -45.33 -46.44 -7.72
CA ILE A 238 -44.64 -45.52 -8.65
C ILE A 238 -45.09 -44.07 -8.41
N GLY A 239 -46.38 -43.85 -8.16
CA GLY A 239 -46.90 -42.53 -7.82
C GLY A 239 -46.27 -41.94 -6.55
N VAL A 240 -45.93 -42.77 -5.57
CA VAL A 240 -45.19 -42.36 -4.36
C VAL A 240 -43.74 -42.01 -4.70
N PHE A 241 -43.03 -42.87 -5.43
CA PHE A 241 -41.66 -42.61 -5.85
C PHE A 241 -41.54 -41.31 -6.66
N PHE A 242 -42.47 -41.09 -7.60
CA PHE A 242 -42.51 -39.87 -8.41
C PHE A 242 -42.73 -38.60 -7.56
N LYS A 243 -43.67 -38.64 -6.61
CA LYS A 243 -43.87 -37.52 -5.67
C LYS A 243 -42.64 -37.27 -4.80
N THR A 244 -41.97 -38.33 -4.36
CA THR A 244 -40.73 -38.22 -3.57
C THR A 244 -39.60 -37.63 -4.40
N ALA A 245 -39.40 -38.09 -5.64
CA ALA A 245 -38.41 -37.53 -6.56
C ALA A 245 -38.63 -36.03 -6.80
N LYS A 246 -39.88 -35.58 -6.98
CA LYS A 246 -40.20 -34.14 -7.11
C LYS A 246 -39.88 -33.34 -5.86
N ARG A 247 -40.13 -33.90 -4.67
CA ARG A 247 -39.79 -33.26 -3.39
C ARG A 247 -38.27 -33.14 -3.24
N ILE A 248 -37.52 -34.22 -3.47
CA ILE A 248 -36.05 -34.22 -3.43
C ILE A 248 -35.49 -33.19 -4.42
N LEU A 249 -36.03 -33.11 -5.64
CA LEU A 249 -35.60 -32.12 -6.64
C LEU A 249 -35.86 -30.67 -6.21
N LYS A 250 -36.91 -30.44 -5.41
CA LYS A 250 -37.18 -29.13 -4.80
C LYS A 250 -36.15 -28.81 -3.72
N GLU A 251 -35.87 -29.75 -2.82
CA GLU A 251 -34.85 -29.61 -1.77
C GLU A 251 -33.47 -29.36 -2.40
N LEU A 252 -33.13 -30.11 -3.45
CA LEU A 252 -31.92 -29.90 -4.25
C LEU A 252 -31.88 -28.50 -4.87
N SER A 253 -33.01 -27.96 -5.35
CA SER A 253 -33.07 -26.59 -5.86
C SER A 253 -32.73 -25.55 -4.79
N GLU A 254 -33.17 -25.78 -3.54
CA GLU A 254 -32.90 -24.90 -2.40
C GLU A 254 -31.44 -24.97 -1.97
N LEU A 255 -30.82 -26.16 -1.98
CA LEU A 255 -29.39 -26.33 -1.73
C LEU A 255 -28.54 -25.68 -2.83
N MET A 256 -28.90 -25.90 -4.10
CA MET A 256 -28.19 -25.33 -5.25
C MET A 256 -28.25 -23.80 -5.29
N ALA A 257 -29.27 -23.17 -4.71
CA ALA A 257 -29.33 -21.72 -4.59
C ALA A 257 -28.18 -21.14 -3.72
N GLN A 258 -27.64 -21.94 -2.80
CA GLN A 258 -26.53 -21.54 -1.93
C GLN A 258 -25.17 -21.52 -2.65
N PHE A 259 -25.09 -22.02 -3.89
CA PHE A 259 -23.90 -21.91 -4.74
C PHE A 259 -23.73 -20.49 -5.31
N LYS A 260 -24.71 -19.60 -5.11
CA LYS A 260 -24.60 -18.19 -5.45
C LYS A 260 -23.73 -17.47 -4.41
N ILE A 261 -22.43 -17.49 -4.63
CA ILE A 261 -21.45 -16.88 -3.73
C ILE A 261 -21.29 -15.39 -4.09
N PRO A 262 -21.44 -14.45 -3.15
CA PRO A 262 -21.24 -13.03 -3.41
C PRO A 262 -19.74 -12.70 -3.59
N ALA A 263 -19.45 -11.60 -4.29
CA ALA A 263 -18.09 -11.07 -4.40
C ALA A 263 -17.58 -10.61 -3.02
N SER A 264 -16.28 -10.78 -2.77
CA SER A 264 -15.71 -10.34 -1.50
C SER A 264 -15.61 -8.82 -1.46
N GLN A 265 -16.06 -8.22 -0.35
CA GLN A 265 -15.84 -6.80 -0.10
C GLN A 265 -14.41 -6.52 0.39
N VAL A 266 -13.58 -7.54 0.64
CA VAL A 266 -12.26 -7.41 1.25
C VAL A 266 -11.32 -6.56 0.39
N VAL A 267 -11.34 -6.72 -0.93
CA VAL A 267 -10.53 -5.88 -1.85
C VAL A 267 -10.99 -4.44 -1.79
N GLN A 268 -12.31 -4.21 -1.79
CA GLN A 268 -12.88 -2.88 -1.73
C GLN A 268 -12.58 -2.19 -0.40
N GLN A 269 -12.67 -2.91 0.71
CA GLN A 269 -12.27 -2.43 2.04
C GLN A 269 -10.76 -2.15 2.14
N ALA A 270 -9.91 -2.97 1.53
CA ALA A 270 -8.47 -2.74 1.47
C ALA A 270 -8.13 -1.48 0.66
N ILE A 271 -8.80 -1.25 -0.48
CA ILE A 271 -8.67 -0.04 -1.29
C ILE A 271 -9.18 1.19 -0.53
N GLU A 272 -10.36 1.10 0.10
CA GLU A 272 -10.92 2.20 0.90
C GLU A 272 -10.05 2.54 2.11
N GLY A 273 -9.43 1.53 2.74
CA GLY A 273 -8.42 1.71 3.79
C GLY A 273 -7.19 2.47 3.30
N GLN A 274 -6.74 2.23 2.06
CA GLN A 274 -5.69 3.03 1.44
C GLN A 274 -6.12 4.48 1.19
N MET A 275 -7.35 4.69 0.71
CA MET A 275 -7.86 6.03 0.38
C MET A 275 -8.08 6.92 1.61
N LYS A 276 -8.61 6.37 2.71
CA LYS A 276 -8.84 7.13 3.96
C LYS A 276 -7.54 7.54 4.66
N ALA A 277 -6.46 6.79 4.46
CA ALA A 277 -5.15 7.10 5.02
C ALA A 277 -4.35 8.11 4.16
N HIS A 278 -4.80 8.42 2.95
CA HIS A 278 -4.40 9.63 2.25
C HIS A 278 -5.29 10.76 2.75
N GLY A 279 -4.84 11.44 3.80
CA GLY A 279 -5.37 12.76 4.16
C GLY A 279 -5.12 13.73 3.00
N VAL A 280 -5.98 13.69 1.97
CA VAL A 280 -6.03 14.69 0.91
C VAL A 280 -6.42 16.07 1.49
N ASP A 281 -6.91 16.10 2.74
CA ASP A 281 -7.31 17.33 3.46
C ASP A 281 -6.19 18.07 4.22
N GLN A 282 -4.94 17.59 4.26
CA GLN A 282 -3.90 18.24 5.10
C GLN A 282 -2.69 18.87 4.38
N LEU A 283 -2.64 18.85 3.05
CA LEU A 283 -1.63 19.59 2.28
C LEU A 283 -2.20 20.86 1.63
N GLN A 284 -2.98 21.63 2.38
CA GLN A 284 -3.07 23.07 2.09
C GLN A 284 -1.79 23.71 2.60
N ILE A 285 -0.80 23.82 1.72
CA ILE A 285 0.26 24.82 1.87
C ILE A 285 -0.48 26.17 1.89
N LYS A 286 -0.67 26.75 3.08
CA LYS A 286 -1.06 28.14 3.21
C LYS A 286 0.06 28.96 2.55
N GLN A 287 -0.24 29.50 1.38
CA GLN A 287 0.56 30.52 0.72
C GLN A 287 0.55 31.80 1.55
#